data_AF-A0A3C0ZKH1-F1
#
_entry.id   AF-A0A3C0ZKH1-F1
#
_cell.length_a   1.000
_cell.length_b   1.000
_cell.length_c   1.000
_cell.angle_alpha   90.00
_cell.angle_beta   90.00
_cell.angle_gamma   90.00
#
_symmetry.space_group_name_H-M   'P 1'
#
loop_
_entity.id
_entity.type
_entity.pdbx_description
1 polymer ?
#
loop_
_entity_poly.entity_id
_entity_poly.type
_entity_poly.pdbx_seq_one_letter_code
_entity_poly.pdbx_strand_id
1 'polypeptide(L)'
;MIEAYAKYRKSARYDDLINVAATVTEMPVARIRIEYKITGEGETEPLVEGYTVHSFLNATTGKPTRAPALFLQTLEEAMSESKDADAKTRTP
;
A
#
# COMPACT_ATOMS: atom_id res chain seq x y z
N MET A 1 -1.60 14.51 0.37
CA MET A 1 -2.52 13.42 0.74
C MET A 1 -3.93 13.91 0.44
N ILE A 2 -4.77 13.08 -0.19
CA ILE A 2 -6.16 13.41 -0.55
C ILE A 2 -7.13 12.83 0.48
N GLU A 3 -6.93 11.56 0.85
CA GLU A 3 -7.84 10.80 1.70
C GLU A 3 -7.06 9.83 2.59
N ALA A 4 -7.58 9.59 3.79
CA ALA A 4 -7.10 8.60 4.73
C ALA A 4 -8.29 7.90 5.37
N TYR A 5 -8.24 6.58 5.45
CA TYR A 5 -9.26 5.77 6.11
C TYR A 5 -8.60 4.70 6.96
N ALA A 6 -9.11 4.50 8.17
CA ALA A 6 -8.69 3.43 9.07
C ALA A 6 -9.90 2.83 9.78
N LYS A 7 -9.99 1.51 9.75
CA LYS A 7 -10.97 0.70 10.45
C LYS A 7 -10.27 -0.11 11.53
N TYR A 8 -10.41 0.36 12.76
CA TYR A 8 -9.89 -0.33 13.94
C TYR A 8 -10.83 -1.48 14.32
N ARG A 9 -10.35 -2.71 14.18
CA ARG A 9 -11.10 -3.93 14.52
C ARG A 9 -10.80 -4.39 15.94
N LYS A 10 -9.54 -4.30 16.35
CA LYS A 10 -9.06 -4.67 17.69
C LYS A 10 -8.02 -3.66 18.16
N SER A 11 -7.90 -3.51 19.48
CA SER A 11 -6.85 -2.69 20.09
C SER A 11 -5.51 -3.41 20.07
N ALA A 12 -4.45 -2.72 19.68
CA ALA A 12 -3.08 -3.05 20.10
C ALA A 12 -2.81 -2.41 21.47
N ARG A 13 -1.91 -2.99 22.25
CA ARG A 13 -1.41 -2.42 23.50
C ARG A 13 -0.08 -1.73 23.27
N TYR A 14 0.33 -0.97 24.27
CA TYR A 14 1.65 -0.38 24.32
C TYR A 14 2.71 -1.50 24.34
N ASP A 15 3.82 -1.28 23.63
CA ASP A 15 4.92 -2.24 23.39
C ASP A 15 4.54 -3.52 22.59
N ASP A 16 3.32 -3.64 22.06
CA ASP A 16 3.00 -4.74 21.15
C ASP A 16 3.76 -4.56 19.83
N LEU A 17 4.40 -5.65 19.38
CA LEU A 17 4.94 -5.73 18.04
C LEU A 17 3.81 -5.94 17.03
N ILE A 18 3.79 -5.12 15.99
CA ILE A 18 2.82 -5.17 14.91
C ILE A 18 3.50 -5.29 13.56
N ASN A 19 2.82 -5.92 12.62
CA ASN A 19 3.22 -6.00 11.23
C ASN A 19 2.35 -5.07 10.40
N VAL A 20 2.97 -4.28 9.52
CA VAL A 20 2.26 -3.38 8.59
C VAL A 20 2.52 -3.86 7.17
N ALA A 21 1.50 -4.43 6.54
CA ALA A 21 1.52 -4.76 5.13
C ALA A 21 0.92 -3.60 4.33
N ALA A 22 1.66 -3.10 3.33
CA ALA A 22 1.21 -2.07 2.41
C ALA A 22 1.15 -2.66 0.99
N THR A 23 0.01 -2.48 0.32
CA THR A 23 -0.24 -3.07 -0.99
C THR A 23 -0.76 -2.03 -1.95
N VAL A 24 -0.21 -2.03 -3.17
CA VAL A 24 -0.74 -1.29 -4.32
C VAL A 24 -1.22 -2.33 -5.32
N THR A 25 -2.48 -2.25 -5.74
CA THR A 25 -3.11 -3.25 -6.61
C THR A 25 -3.26 -2.77 -8.06
N GLU A 26 -3.13 -1.47 -8.29
CA GLU A 26 -3.32 -0.84 -9.60
C GLU A 26 -2.21 0.16 -9.92
N MET A 27 -1.86 0.27 -11.20
CA MET A 27 -0.89 1.25 -11.66
C MET A 27 -1.48 2.67 -11.57
N PRO A 28 -0.82 3.59 -10.86
CA PRO A 28 -1.36 4.92 -10.64
C PRO A 28 -1.21 5.82 -11.88
N VAL A 29 -2.09 6.82 -12.01
CA VAL A 29 -1.99 7.83 -13.08
C VAL A 29 -1.74 9.22 -12.52
N ALA A 30 -2.68 9.80 -11.77
CA ALA A 30 -2.53 11.11 -11.11
C ALA A 30 -2.62 11.00 -9.58
N ARG A 31 -3.06 9.85 -9.10
CA ARG A 31 -3.13 9.48 -7.68
C ARG A 31 -2.77 8.02 -7.52
N ILE A 32 -2.28 7.68 -6.33
CA ILE A 32 -1.98 6.32 -5.90
C ILE A 32 -2.80 6.00 -4.66
N ARG A 33 -3.39 4.80 -4.64
CA ARG A 33 -4.09 4.24 -3.50
C ARG A 33 -3.22 3.13 -2.92
N ILE A 34 -2.95 3.22 -1.62
CA ILE A 34 -2.19 2.22 -0.87
C ILE A 34 -3.14 1.64 0.16
N GLU A 35 -3.37 0.33 0.08
CA GLU A 35 -4.12 -0.44 1.07
C GLU A 35 -3.17 -0.87 2.19
N TYR A 36 -3.63 -0.80 3.44
CA TYR A 36 -2.87 -1.23 4.61
C TYR A 36 -3.63 -2.30 5.37
N LYS A 37 -2.90 -3.35 5.75
CA LYS A 37 -3.34 -4.37 6.71
C LYS A 37 -2.33 -4.42 7.85
N ILE A 38 -2.82 -4.16 9.07
CA ILE A 38 -2.00 -4.22 10.29
C ILE A 38 -2.41 -5.44 11.10
N THR A 39 -1.46 -6.30 11.45
CA THR A 39 -1.68 -7.48 12.32
C THR A 39 -0.75 -7.42 13.53
N GLY A 40 -1.10 -8.13 14.60
CA GLY A 40 -0.16 -8.39 15.70
C GLY A 40 0.95 -9.34 15.26
N GLU A 41 2.04 -9.39 16.01
CA GLU A 41 3.07 -10.41 15.83
C GLU A 41 2.49 -11.82 16.01
N GLY A 42 2.73 -12.70 15.03
CA GLY A 42 2.17 -14.05 15.01
C GLY A 42 0.66 -14.15 14.73
N GLU A 43 -0.04 -13.02 14.57
CA GLU A 43 -1.47 -12.99 14.28
C GLU A 43 -1.77 -12.89 12.78
N THR A 44 -2.81 -13.59 12.33
CA THR A 44 -3.31 -13.55 10.95
C THR A 44 -4.49 -12.58 10.78
N GLU A 45 -5.23 -12.35 11.86
CA GLU A 45 -6.37 -11.43 11.89
C GLU A 45 -5.90 -9.97 11.98
N PRO A 46 -6.49 -9.06 11.20
CA PRO A 46 -6.09 -7.67 11.23
C PRO A 46 -6.60 -6.95 12.49
N LEU A 47 -5.70 -6.22 13.13
CA LEU A 47 -6.00 -5.21 14.13
C LEU A 47 -6.62 -3.97 13.47
N VAL A 48 -6.07 -3.58 12.31
CA VAL A 48 -6.52 -2.42 11.53
C VAL A 48 -6.46 -2.75 10.04
N GLU A 49 -7.48 -2.30 9.32
CA GLU A 49 -7.47 -2.24 7.85
C GLU A 49 -7.75 -0.80 7.43
N GLY A 50 -7.10 -0.33 6.38
CA GLY A 50 -7.24 1.05 5.97
C GLY A 50 -6.60 1.32 4.63
N TYR A 51 -6.64 2.58 4.22
CA TYR A 51 -5.99 3.02 3.01
C TYR A 51 -5.65 4.50 3.06
N THR A 52 -4.73 4.90 2.18
CA THR A 52 -4.42 6.29 1.91
C THR A 52 -4.42 6.54 0.42
N VAL A 53 -4.91 7.72 0.02
CA VAL A 53 -4.85 8.19 -1.37
C VAL A 53 -3.95 9.41 -1.45
N HIS A 54 -2.95 9.37 -2.32
CA HIS A 54 -1.98 10.45 -2.53
C HIS A 54 -2.01 10.94 -3.98
N SER A 55 -2.02 12.26 -4.20
CA SER A 55 -1.73 12.86 -5.50
C SER A 55 -0.23 13.01 -5.73
N PHE A 56 0.17 13.00 -6.99
CA PHE A 56 1.51 13.46 -7.39
C PHE A 56 1.48 14.96 -7.62
N LEU A 57 2.49 15.67 -7.11
CA LEU A 57 2.62 17.12 -7.25
C LEU A 57 3.89 17.44 -8.03
N ASN A 58 3.82 18.42 -8.93
CA ASN A 58 5.01 19.01 -9.52
C ASN A 58 5.70 19.88 -8.46
N ALA A 59 6.94 19.56 -8.09
CA ALA A 59 7.64 20.19 -6.98
C ALA A 59 7.84 21.72 -7.15
N THR A 60 7.96 22.21 -8.39
CA THR A 60 8.16 23.64 -8.67
C THR A 60 6.86 24.44 -8.60
N THR A 61 5.76 23.87 -9.10
CA THR A 61 4.49 24.58 -9.26
C THR A 61 3.45 24.26 -8.17
N GLY A 62 3.68 23.19 -7.41
CA GLY A 62 2.73 22.67 -6.41
C GLY A 62 1.46 22.06 -7.02
N LYS A 63 1.32 22.03 -8.35
CA LYS A 63 0.10 21.55 -9.01
C LYS A 63 0.07 20.02 -9.11
N PRO A 64 -1.12 19.40 -9.00
CA PRO A 64 -1.30 17.99 -9.31
C PRO A 64 -0.79 17.67 -10.72
N THR A 65 -0.08 16.55 -10.83
CA THR A 65 0.50 16.08 -12.08
C THR A 65 0.38 14.56 -12.20
N ARG A 66 0.76 14.02 -13.35
CA ARG A 66 0.85 12.56 -13.55
C ARG A 66 1.99 11.98 -12.71
N ALA A 67 1.88 10.71 -12.37
CA ALA A 67 2.92 9.94 -11.71
C ALA A 67 4.25 10.06 -12.51
N PRO A 68 5.38 10.34 -11.84
CA PRO A 68 6.68 10.39 -12.50
C PRO A 68 6.99 9.08 -13.22
N ALA A 69 7.58 9.16 -14.42
CA ALA A 69 7.90 7.98 -15.24
C ALA A 69 8.79 6.97 -14.51
N LEU A 70 9.82 7.47 -13.79
CA LEU A 70 10.71 6.64 -12.98
C LEU A 70 9.94 5.86 -11.90
N PHE A 71 8.98 6.51 -11.25
CA PHE A 71 8.15 5.86 -10.23
C PHE A 71 7.28 4.76 -10.84
N LEU A 72 6.68 5.02 -12.00
CA LEU A 72 5.87 4.02 -12.71
C LEU A 72 6.71 2.82 -13.14
N GLN A 73 7.92 3.04 -13.66
CA GLN A 73 8.81 1.96 -14.07
C GLN A 73 9.19 1.05 -12.88
N THR A 74 9.65 1.64 -11.77
CA THR A 74 10.01 0.87 -10.58
C THR A 74 8.81 0.11 -10.01
N LEU A 75 7.63 0.71 -10.05
CA LEU A 75 6.41 0.06 -9.59
C LEU A 75 5.99 -1.09 -10.52
N GLU A 76 6.13 -0.93 -11.83
CA GLU A 76 5.84 -1.98 -12.81
C GLU A 76 6.78 -3.20 -12.67
N GLU A 77 8.07 -2.95 -12.44
CA GLU A 77 9.07 -3.99 -12.16
C GLU A 77 8.70 -4.76 -10.87
N ALA A 78 8.46 -4.05 -9.76
CA ALA A 78 8.07 -4.67 -8.49
C ALA A 78 6.74 -5.44 -8.56
N MET A 79 5.75 -4.90 -9.30
CA MET A 79 4.46 -5.58 -9.50
C MET A 79 4.62 -6.85 -10.36
N SER A 80 5.50 -6.83 -11.35
CA SER A 80 5.77 -8.01 -12.19
C SER A 80 6.40 -9.14 -11.38
N GLU A 81 7.39 -8.82 -10.53
CA GLU A 81 8.00 -9.79 -9.59
C GLU A 81 6.98 -10.39 -8.60
N SER A 82 6.02 -9.59 -8.13
CA SER A 82 4.98 -10.05 -7.20
C SER A 82 3.98 -11.02 -7.83
N LYS A 83 3.66 -10.85 -9.13
CA LYS A 83 2.76 -11.75 -9.86
C LYS A 83 3.38 -13.14 -10.05
N ASP A 84 4.70 -13.20 -10.21
CA ASP A 84 5.44 -14.46 -10.33
C ASP A 84 5.55 -15.21 -8.98
N ALA A 85 5.50 -14.49 -7.85
CA ALA A 85 5.49 -15.07 -6.51
C ALA A 85 4.11 -15.62 -6.10
N ASP A 86 3.02 -14.92 -6.45
CA ASP A 86 1.65 -15.38 -6.14
C ASP A 86 1.23 -16.59 -7.00
N ALA A 87 1.79 -16.73 -8.21
CA ALA A 87 1.59 -17.90 -9.08
C ALA A 87 2.24 -19.19 -8.55
N LYS A 88 3.33 -19.10 -7.77
CA LYS A 88 4.03 -20.27 -7.19
C LYS A 88 3.44 -20.77 -5.87
N THR A 89 2.51 -20.04 -5.27
CA THR A 89 1.90 -20.40 -3.97
C THR A 89 0.60 -21.21 -4.13
N ARG A 90 0.15 -21.50 -5.37
CA ARG A 90 -1.08 -22.26 -5.68
C ARG A 90 -0.80 -23.60 -6.37
N THR A 91 0.15 -24.39 -5.87
CA THR A 91 0.25 -25.80 -6.26
C THR A 91 -0.19 -26.67 -5.06
N PRO A 92 -1.26 -27.47 -5.20
CA PRO A 92 -1.62 -28.46 -4.19
C PRO A 92 -0.62 -29.62 -4.12
#